data_AF-I0HC62-F1
#
_entry.id   AF-I0HC62-F1
#
_cell.length_a   1.000
_cell.length_b   1.000
_cell.length_c   1.000
_cell.angle_alpha   90.00
_cell.angle_beta   90.00
_cell.angle_gamma   90.00
#
_symmetry.space_group_name_H-M   'P 1'
#
loop_
_entity.id
_entity.type
_entity.pdbx_description
1 polymer ?
#
loop_
_entity_poly.entity_id
_entity_poly.type
_entity_poly.pdbx_seq_one_letter_code
_entity_poly.pdbx_strand_id
1 'polypeptide(L)'
;MGFCDVFGAPRPLMMMKTKDWGGSTMHDTTTEWRRSSFCADTSCVEVAGSGDSVLIRDGKRRDQGEHLEFSKEDWAGFLRDIEGGRYAGL
;
A
#
# COMPACT_ATOMS: atom_id res chain seq x y z
N MET A 1 -12.89 14.30 10.10
CA MET A 1 -12.32 12.95 10.29
C MET A 1 -12.70 12.12 9.08
N GLY A 2 -11.78 11.94 8.12
CA GLY A 2 -12.01 11.13 6.92
C GLY A 2 -11.12 9.89 6.98
N PHE A 3 -11.73 8.71 7.01
CA PHE A 3 -11.05 7.44 6.86
C PHE A 3 -10.41 7.43 5.46
N CYS A 4 -9.11 7.19 5.38
CA CYS A 4 -8.40 7.15 4.11
C CYS A 4 -8.58 5.75 3.54
N ASP A 5 -9.64 5.56 2.75
CA ASP A 5 -9.86 4.33 1.99
C ASP A 5 -8.61 3.99 1.18
N VAL A 6 -8.00 2.86 1.50
CA VAL A 6 -6.89 2.24 0.75
C VAL A 6 -7.31 1.92 -0.68
N PHE A 7 -8.62 1.94 -0.97
CA PHE A 7 -9.25 1.70 -2.27
C PHE A 7 -10.41 2.68 -2.57
N GLY A 8 -10.11 3.96 -2.79
CA GLY A 8 -10.76 4.81 -3.81
C GLY A 8 -12.10 5.53 -3.52
N ALA A 9 -12.11 6.86 -3.71
CA ALA A 9 -13.17 7.64 -4.36
C ALA A 9 -12.66 9.06 -4.75
N PRO A 10 -13.23 9.73 -5.78
CA PRO A 10 -12.51 10.63 -6.68
C PRO A 10 -12.58 12.12 -6.30
N ARG A 11 -11.54 12.89 -6.64
CA ARG A 11 -11.61 14.36 -6.76
C ARG A 11 -11.63 14.78 -8.24
N PRO A 12 -12.33 15.87 -8.60
CA PRO A 12 -12.92 16.04 -9.91
C PRO A 12 -11.97 16.63 -10.96
N LEU A 13 -12.19 16.15 -12.18
CA LEU A 13 -12.05 16.83 -13.46
C LEU A 13 -10.70 17.47 -13.80
N MET A 14 -9.75 16.64 -14.21
CA MET A 14 -9.02 16.92 -15.46
C MET A 14 -8.93 15.66 -16.32
N MET A 15 -9.17 15.88 -17.60
CA MET A 15 -9.50 14.88 -18.61
C MET A 15 -8.31 13.94 -18.91
N MET A 16 -8.50 12.67 -18.59
CA MET A 16 -8.31 11.51 -19.46
C MET A 16 -7.30 11.66 -20.62
N LYS A 17 -6.08 11.13 -20.43
CA LYS A 17 -5.43 10.37 -21.50
C LYS A 17 -5.53 8.90 -21.14
N THR A 18 -6.46 8.24 -21.80
CA THR A 18 -6.64 6.79 -21.78
C THR A 18 -5.29 6.11 -22.02
N LYS A 19 -4.78 5.39 -21.03
CA LYS A 19 -3.85 4.29 -21.29
C LYS A 19 -4.29 3.09 -20.46
N ASP A 20 -5.30 2.45 -21.04
CA ASP A 20 -5.54 1.00 -21.07
C ASP A 20 -5.18 0.23 -19.81
N TRP A 21 -6.15 0.13 -18.89
CA TRP A 21 -6.20 -0.98 -17.94
C TRP A 21 -6.80 -2.19 -18.66
N GLY A 22 -5.96 -2.86 -19.45
CA GLY A 22 -6.36 -4.01 -20.25
C GLY A 22 -5.18 -4.71 -20.93
N GLY A 23 -4.57 -5.65 -20.22
CA GLY A 23 -3.83 -6.80 -20.75
C GLY A 23 -2.64 -6.55 -21.69
N SER A 24 -1.43 -6.78 -21.19
CA SER A 24 -0.35 -7.47 -21.92
C SER A 24 0.79 -7.80 -20.95
N THR A 25 1.15 -9.07 -20.90
CA THR A 25 2.34 -9.63 -20.25
C THR A 25 3.60 -8.85 -20.58
N MET A 26 4.09 -8.06 -19.62
CA MET A 26 5.51 -7.83 -19.39
C MET A 26 5.71 -7.81 -17.88
N HIS A 27 6.67 -8.59 -17.38
CA HIS A 27 7.08 -8.55 -15.99
C HIS A 27 7.66 -7.16 -15.71
N ASP A 28 6.82 -6.25 -15.21
CA ASP A 28 7.30 -5.02 -14.61
C ASP A 28 7.73 -5.37 -13.19
N THR A 29 9.00 -5.72 -13.05
CA THR A 29 9.67 -6.00 -11.77
C THR A 29 9.87 -4.73 -10.93
N THR A 30 9.05 -3.69 -11.14
CA THR A 30 9.09 -2.44 -10.38
C THR A 30 7.98 -2.45 -9.37
N THR A 31 8.26 -3.03 -8.21
CA THR A 31 7.41 -2.95 -7.02
C THR A 31 7.09 -1.47 -6.71
N GLU A 32 5.84 -1.06 -6.92
CA GLU A 32 5.40 0.32 -6.66
C GLU A 32 5.17 0.55 -5.16
N TRP A 33 6.14 1.19 -4.50
CA TRP A 33 6.07 1.53 -3.09
C TRP A 33 5.22 2.78 -2.84
N ARG A 34 4.20 2.66 -1.97
CA ARG A 34 3.41 3.80 -1.47
C ARG A 34 3.77 4.13 -0.03
N ARG A 35 4.12 5.39 0.19
CA ARG A 35 4.41 5.98 1.51
C ARG A 35 3.16 6.68 2.06
N SER A 36 2.92 6.56 3.37
CA SER A 36 1.85 7.32 4.04
C SER A 36 2.08 8.84 3.94
N SER A 37 1.00 9.60 3.70
CA SER A 37 1.02 11.08 3.69
C SER A 37 1.20 11.70 5.08
N PHE A 38 0.90 10.95 6.14
CA PHE A 38 1.16 11.34 7.53
C PHE A 38 2.63 11.19 7.93
N CYS A 39 3.46 10.68 7.01
CA CYS A 39 4.85 10.47 7.34
C CYS A 39 5.69 11.75 7.22
N ALA A 40 6.31 12.14 8.34
CA ALA A 40 7.42 13.09 8.40
C ALA A 40 8.78 12.34 8.42
N ASP A 41 9.85 12.95 8.92
CA ASP A 41 11.22 12.40 8.80
C ASP A 41 11.49 11.13 9.63
N THR A 42 10.71 10.86 10.68
CA THR A 42 11.17 9.96 11.75
C THR A 42 10.45 8.62 11.92
N SER A 43 9.42 8.26 11.16
CA SER A 43 8.78 6.92 11.25
C SER A 43 7.93 6.58 10.03
N CYS A 44 8.54 6.37 8.86
CA CYS A 44 7.78 6.01 7.66
C CYS A 44 7.67 4.52 7.48
N VAL A 45 6.45 4.05 7.29
CA VAL A 45 6.18 2.74 6.69
C VAL A 45 5.80 2.95 5.23
N GLU A 46 6.34 2.10 4.36
CA GLU A 46 5.94 2.00 2.97
C GLU A 46 5.37 0.62 2.68
N VAL A 47 4.35 0.58 1.82
CA VAL A 47 3.64 -0.64 1.45
C VAL A 47 3.61 -0.74 -0.06
N ALA A 48 3.81 -1.95 -0.59
CA ALA A 48 3.69 -2.24 -2.01
C ALA A 48 2.90 -3.53 -2.24
N GLY A 49 2.16 -3.59 -3.34
CA GLY A 49 1.62 -4.85 -3.85
C GLY A 49 2.63 -5.51 -4.78
N SER A 50 2.81 -6.83 -4.66
CA SER A 50 3.65 -7.62 -5.56
C SER A 50 3.01 -8.99 -5.78
N GLY A 51 2.44 -9.22 -6.97
CA GLY A 51 1.71 -10.46 -7.25
C GLY A 51 0.58 -10.68 -6.24
N ASP A 52 0.63 -11.80 -5.50
CA ASP A 52 -0.32 -12.18 -4.44
C ASP A 52 0.15 -11.81 -3.03
N SER A 53 1.21 -11.02 -2.95
CA SER A 53 1.83 -10.58 -1.72
C SER A 53 1.70 -9.08 -1.50
N VAL A 54 1.81 -8.69 -0.24
CA VAL A 54 1.92 -7.32 0.26
C VAL A 54 3.27 -7.19 0.94
N LEU A 55 4.07 -6.23 0.48
CA LEU A 55 5.40 -5.96 1.01
C LEU A 55 5.35 -4.72 1.89
N ILE A 56 6.03 -4.76 3.04
CA ILE A 56 6.07 -3.67 4.02
C ILE A 56 7.53 -3.40 4.38
N ARG A 57 7.94 -2.14 4.36
CA ARG A 57 9.30 -1.76 4.77
C ARG A 57 9.35 -0.48 5.60
N ASP A 58 10.45 -0.32 6.33
CA ASP A 58 10.83 0.95 6.94
C ASP A 58 11.36 1.90 5.86
N GLY A 59 10.65 2.99 5.64
CA GLY A 59 10.99 4.03 4.68
C GLY A 59 12.28 4.80 5.01
N LYS A 60 12.89 4.64 6.17
CA LYS A 60 14.25 5.16 6.44
C LYS A 60 15.34 4.22 5.96
N ARG A 61 15.03 2.92 5.83
CA ARG A 61 15.97 1.86 5.43
C ARG A 61 15.72 1.40 4.00
N ARG A 62 15.32 2.34 3.13
CA ARG A 62 15.04 2.06 1.69
C ARG A 62 16.24 1.45 0.97
N ASP A 63 17.44 1.86 1.35
CA ASP A 63 18.73 1.41 0.83
C ASP A 63 19.11 -0.01 1.26
N GLN A 64 18.58 -0.50 2.38
CA GLN A 64 18.90 -1.81 2.93
C GLN A 64 18.09 -2.94 2.26
N GLY A 65 17.04 -2.59 1.50
CA GLY A 65 16.24 -3.53 0.73
C GLY A 65 15.37 -4.50 1.54
N GLU A 66 15.49 -4.50 2.87
CA GLU A 66 14.76 -5.39 3.77
C GLU A 66 13.29 -4.97 3.85
N HIS A 67 12.41 -5.94 3.61
CA HIS A 67 10.96 -5.79 3.67
C HIS A 67 10.34 -7.08 4.19
N LEU A 68 9.22 -6.93 4.89
CA LEU A 68 8.36 -8.03 5.30
C LEU A 68 7.39 -8.33 4.16
N GLU A 69 7.14 -9.61 3.93
CA GLU A 69 6.20 -10.10 2.92
C GLU A 69 5.04 -10.83 3.59
N PHE A 70 3.82 -10.50 3.19
CA PHE A 70 2.59 -11.11 3.68
C PHE A 70 1.71 -11.52 2.50
N SER A 71 0.88 -12.55 2.66
CA SER A 71 -0.16 -12.83 1.65
C SER A 71 -1.22 -11.72 1.67
N LYS A 72 -1.92 -11.53 0.54
CA LYS A 72 -3.08 -10.64 0.49
C LYS A 72 -4.19 -11.03 1.47
N GLU A 73 -4.35 -12.33 1.73
CA GLU A 73 -5.36 -12.85 2.65
C GLU A 73 -5.05 -12.44 4.10
N ASP A 74 -3.81 -12.67 4.53
CA ASP A 74 -3.35 -12.27 5.87
C ASP A 74 -3.43 -10.76 6.04
N TRP A 75 -3.04 -10.00 5.01
CA TRP A 75 -3.14 -8.55 5.03
C TRP A 75 -4.59 -8.07 5.17
N ALA A 76 -5.53 -8.67 4.44
CA ALA A 76 -6.94 -8.34 4.55
C ALA A 76 -7.51 -8.69 5.95
N GLY A 77 -7.12 -9.83 6.51
CA GLY A 77 -7.47 -10.22 7.88
C GLY A 77 -6.95 -9.22 8.92
N PHE A 78 -5.68 -8.81 8.78
CA PHE A 78 -5.07 -7.80 9.65
C PHE A 78 -5.81 -6.46 9.61
N LEU A 79 -6.17 -5.97 8.42
CA LEU A 79 -6.93 -4.71 8.29
C LEU A 79 -8.30 -4.79 8.97
N ARG A 80 -9.01 -5.92 8.82
CA ARG A 80 -10.29 -6.15 9.49
C ARG A 80 -10.16 -6.17 11.00
N ASP A 81 -9.07 -6.74 11.53
CA ASP A 81 -8.79 -6.77 12.97
C ASP A 81 -8.47 -5.36 13.51
N ILE A 82 -7.78 -4.52 12.74
CA ILE A 82 -7.57 -3.10 13.08
C ILE A 82 -8.91 -2.36 13.14
N GLU A 83 -9.73 -2.47 12.09
CA GLU A 83 -11.04 -1.82 12.02
C GLU A 83 -11.98 -2.29 13.14
N GLY A 84 -11.90 -3.58 13.49
CA GLY A 84 -12.61 -4.18 14.62
C GLY A 84 -12.06 -3.81 16.00
N GLY A 85 -10.97 -3.03 16.07
CA GLY A 85 -10.37 -2.57 17.32
C GLY A 85 -9.65 -3.65 18.12
N ARG A 86 -9.31 -4.80 17.50
CA ARG A 86 -8.64 -5.93 18.18
C ARG A 86 -7.34 -5.52 18.87
N TYR A 87 -6.65 -4.53 18.31
CA TYR A 87 -5.34 -4.07 18.77
C TYR A 87 -5.37 -2.75 19.56
N ALA A 88 -6.56 -2.20 19.89
CA ALA A 88 -6.68 -0.88 20.51
C ALA A 88 -6.11 -0.77 21.95
N GLY A 89 -5.68 -1.89 22.55
CA GLY A 89 -5.10 -1.94 23.90
C GLY A 89 -3.73 -2.62 23.97
N LEU A 90 -3.04 -2.80 22.83
CA LEU A 90 -1.62 -3.14 22.79
C LEU A 90 -0.78 -1.86 22.90
#